data_AF-H6QBT5-F1
#
_entry.id   AF-H6QBT5-F1
#
_cell.length_a   1.000
_cell.length_b   1.000
_cell.length_c   1.000
_cell.angle_alpha   90.00
_cell.angle_beta   90.00
_cell.angle_gamma   90.00
#
_symmetry.space_group_name_H-M   'P 1'
#
loop_
_entity.id
_entity.type
_entity.pdbx_description
1 polymer ?
#
loop_
_entity_poly.entity_id
_entity_poly.type
_entity_poly.pdbx_seq_one_letter_code
_entity_poly.pdbx_strand_id
1 'polypeptide(L)'
;MHRGIALVDWREGLVSYVEADDAAMEEFRRILKLCGGSIERRALPCLKSLVSRVKVKSVLYITDLYGISNLVAFEQKVARQHLLDKIWSYLDGLLCTSGDVECGEDVRLSCCKQCGDACMLATVVGLAHLGVEVDLRDKIRSLLGGES
;
A
#
# COMPACT_ATOMS: atom_id res chain seq x y z
N MET A 1 -7.79 -8.82 14.60
CA MET A 1 -7.27 -7.60 13.95
C MET A 1 -6.95 -7.95 12.52
N HIS A 2 -7.50 -7.18 11.58
CA HIS A 2 -7.37 -7.34 10.14
C HIS A 2 -6.32 -6.38 9.62
N ARG A 3 -5.53 -6.84 8.65
CA ARG A 3 -4.46 -6.03 8.05
C ARG A 3 -4.49 -6.14 6.54
N GLY A 4 -4.33 -4.99 5.90
CA GLY A 4 -4.37 -4.88 4.46
C GLY A 4 -3.24 -4.02 3.93
N ILE A 5 -2.71 -4.40 2.77
CA ILE A 5 -1.73 -3.62 2.03
C ILE A 5 -2.16 -3.49 0.57
N ALA A 6 -2.04 -2.29 0.02
CA ALA A 6 -2.26 -2.04 -1.39
C ALA A 6 -1.23 -1.04 -1.95
N LEU A 7 -0.68 -1.34 -3.12
CA LEU A 7 0.01 -0.35 -3.94
C LEU A 7 -1.07 0.42 -4.73
N VAL A 8 -1.36 1.65 -4.31
CA VAL A 8 -2.53 2.41 -4.82
C VAL A 8 -2.17 3.36 -5.96
N ASP A 9 -0.93 3.85 -5.98
CA ASP A 9 -0.39 4.65 -7.07
C ASP A 9 1.03 4.19 -7.39
N TRP A 10 1.21 3.55 -8.55
CA TRP A 10 2.51 3.09 -9.02
C TRP A 10 3.44 4.25 -9.43
N ARG A 11 2.90 5.43 -9.77
CA ARG A 11 3.67 6.60 -10.21
C ARG A 11 4.39 7.25 -9.05
N GLU A 12 3.70 7.38 -7.93
CA GLU A 12 4.26 7.90 -6.68
C GLU A 12 4.86 6.79 -5.81
N GLY A 13 4.60 5.53 -6.16
CA GLY A 13 4.93 4.36 -5.34
C GLY A 13 4.20 4.41 -4.00
N LEU A 14 2.94 4.83 -3.98
CA LEU A 14 2.15 4.96 -2.76
C LEU A 14 1.67 3.57 -2.31
N VAL A 15 2.23 3.07 -1.21
CA VAL A 15 1.84 1.82 -0.56
C VAL A 15 1.04 2.15 0.69
N SER A 16 -0.24 1.78 0.69
CA SER A 16 -1.13 1.95 1.83
C SER A 16 -1.10 0.70 2.70
N TYR A 17 -0.84 0.88 4.00
CA TYR A 17 -0.98 -0.13 5.04
C TYR A 17 -2.13 0.26 5.98
N VAL A 18 -2.93 -0.73 6.39
CA VAL A 18 -4.05 -0.52 7.33
C VAL A 18 -4.12 -1.63 8.37
N GLU A 19 -4.43 -1.26 9.61
CA GLU A 19 -4.91 -2.15 10.66
C GLU A 19 -6.33 -1.74 11.06
N ALA A 20 -7.22 -2.73 11.08
CA ALA A 20 -8.62 -2.56 11.41
C ALA A 20 -9.08 -3.65 12.40
N ASP A 21 -9.96 -3.28 13.33
CA ASP A 21 -10.67 -4.25 14.15
C ASP A 21 -11.91 -4.78 13.42
N ASP A 22 -12.62 -5.73 14.03
CA ASP A 22 -13.80 -6.34 13.42
C ASP A 22 -14.92 -5.32 13.16
N ALA A 23 -15.06 -4.31 14.04
CA ALA A 23 -16.07 -3.28 13.92
C ALA A 23 -15.80 -2.35 12.72
N ALA A 24 -14.55 -1.92 12.54
CA ALA A 24 -14.11 -1.15 11.39
C ALA A 24 -14.30 -1.91 10.08
N MET A 25 -14.01 -3.22 10.07
CA MET A 25 -14.24 -4.07 8.89
C MET A 25 -15.74 -4.20 8.56
N GLU A 26 -16.59 -4.34 9.57
CA GLU A 26 -18.04 -4.39 9.35
C GLU A 26 -18.58 -3.06 8.81
N GLU A 27 -18.13 -1.93 9.36
CA GLU A 27 -18.48 -0.60 8.88
C GLU A 27 -18.04 -0.40 7.43
N PHE A 28 -16.80 -0.78 7.09
CA PHE A 28 -16.29 -0.72 5.73
C PHE A 28 -17.14 -1.54 4.75
N ARG A 29 -17.53 -2.77 5.10
CA ARG A 29 -18.42 -3.59 4.25
C ARG A 29 -19.78 -2.93 4.02
N ARG A 30 -20.34 -2.26 5.03
CA ARG A 30 -21.60 -1.51 4.88
C ARG A 30 -21.42 -0.34 3.91
N ILE A 31 -20.34 0.43 4.06
CA ILE A 31 -19.99 1.53 3.16
C ILE A 31 -19.80 1.02 1.73
N LEU A 32 -19.07 -0.08 1.55
CA LEU A 32 -18.83 -0.68 0.24
C LEU A 32 -20.16 -1.04 -0.44
N LYS A 33 -21.08 -1.68 0.28
CA LYS A 33 -22.43 -1.99 -0.22
C LYS A 33 -23.23 -0.73 -0.59
N LEU A 34 -23.20 0.31 0.27
CA LEU A 34 -23.89 1.57 0.01
C LEU A 34 -23.34 2.30 -1.23
N CYS A 35 -22.05 2.18 -1.50
CA CYS A 35 -21.40 2.79 -2.66
C CYS A 35 -21.42 1.91 -3.93
N GLY A 36 -22.19 0.82 -3.95
CA GLY A 36 -22.38 -0.02 -5.14
C GLY A 36 -21.68 -1.38 -5.14
N GLY A 37 -21.00 -1.74 -4.04
CA GLY A 37 -20.48 -3.09 -3.80
C GLY A 37 -19.10 -3.39 -4.39
N SER A 38 -18.50 -2.48 -5.15
CA SER A 38 -17.18 -2.66 -5.78
C SER A 38 -16.33 -1.39 -5.73
N ILE A 39 -15.01 -1.56 -5.80
CA ILE A 39 -14.05 -0.46 -5.92
C ILE A 39 -13.89 -0.12 -7.40
N GLU A 40 -14.86 0.60 -7.96
CA GLU A 40 -14.83 1.09 -9.33
C GLU A 40 -14.74 2.61 -9.35
N ARG A 41 -14.24 3.19 -10.46
CA ARG A 41 -14.08 4.65 -10.62
C ARG A 41 -15.33 5.46 -10.24
N ARG A 42 -16.52 4.95 -10.59
CA ARG A 42 -17.81 5.59 -10.26
C ARG A 42 -18.13 5.61 -8.76
N ALA A 43 -17.66 4.60 -8.01
CA ALA A 43 -17.90 4.46 -6.58
C ALA A 43 -16.88 5.26 -5.74
N LEU A 44 -15.72 5.60 -6.31
CA LEU A 44 -14.62 6.26 -5.58
C LEU A 44 -15.02 7.53 -4.83
N PRO A 45 -15.80 8.48 -5.38
CA PRO A 45 -16.19 9.67 -4.63
C PRO A 45 -17.00 9.33 -3.36
N CYS A 46 -17.92 8.36 -3.47
CA CYS A 46 -18.71 7.86 -2.34
C CYS A 46 -17.82 7.19 -1.30
N LEU A 47 -16.96 6.27 -1.76
CA LEU A 47 -16.04 5.52 -0.91
C LEU A 47 -15.08 6.45 -0.16
N LYS A 48 -14.41 7.38 -0.85
CA LYS A 48 -13.50 8.36 -0.24
C LYS A 48 -14.19 9.21 0.82
N SER A 49 -15.42 9.65 0.55
CA SER A 49 -16.21 10.47 1.48
C SER A 49 -16.57 9.70 2.75
N LEU A 50 -17.08 8.48 2.61
CA LEU A 50 -17.59 7.71 3.75
C LEU A 50 -16.50 6.97 4.53
N VAL A 51 -15.44 6.51 3.87
CA VAL A 51 -14.35 5.75 4.51
C VAL A 51 -13.58 6.59 5.54
N SER A 52 -13.60 7.93 5.41
CA SER A 52 -13.03 8.87 6.39
C SER A 52 -13.61 8.72 7.80
N ARG A 53 -14.78 8.08 7.93
CA ARG A 53 -15.46 7.84 9.20
C ARG A 53 -15.04 6.52 9.85
N VAL A 54 -14.46 5.60 9.09
CA VAL A 54 -14.04 4.29 9.58
C VAL A 54 -12.79 4.47 10.41
N LYS A 55 -12.85 4.09 11.68
CA LYS A 55 -11.72 4.22 12.61
C LYS A 55 -10.71 3.11 12.36
N VAL A 56 -9.65 3.45 11.62
CA VAL A 56 -8.56 2.53 11.28
C VAL A 56 -7.22 3.16 11.59
N LYS A 57 -6.21 2.34 11.84
CA LYS A 57 -4.83 2.81 11.79
C LYS A 57 -4.35 2.66 10.36
N SER A 58 -3.89 3.75 9.74
CA SER A 58 -3.34 3.68 8.39
C SER A 58 -2.04 4.46 8.27
N VAL A 59 -1.11 3.87 7.52
CA VAL A 59 0.17 4.47 7.15
C VAL A 59 0.28 4.44 5.64
N LEU A 60 0.66 5.58 5.06
CA LEU A 60 0.81 5.78 3.63
C LEU A 60 2.30 5.93 3.32
N TYR A 61 2.92 4.85 2.85
CA TYR A 61 4.33 4.84 2.51
C TYR A 61 4.54 5.36 1.10
N ILE A 62 5.23 6.49 0.98
CA ILE A 62 5.62 7.07 -0.31
C ILE A 62 6.97 6.48 -0.67
N THR A 63 7.01 5.57 -1.66
CA THR A 63 8.21 4.79 -1.97
C THR A 63 8.89 5.18 -3.27
N ASP A 64 8.15 5.67 -4.27
CA ASP A 64 8.61 5.84 -5.65
C ASP A 64 9.44 4.64 -6.16
N LEU A 65 9.00 3.43 -5.81
CA LEU A 65 9.80 2.21 -6.01
C LEU A 65 10.20 1.99 -7.48
N TYR A 66 9.32 2.35 -8.43
CA TYR A 66 9.61 2.23 -9.85
C TYR A 66 10.46 3.38 -10.37
N GLY A 67 10.22 4.62 -9.95
CA GLY A 67 10.99 5.78 -10.40
C GLY A 67 12.44 5.68 -9.95
N ILE A 68 12.68 5.43 -8.65
CA ILE A 68 14.02 5.29 -8.09
C ILE A 68 14.73 4.08 -8.71
N SER A 69 14.07 2.93 -8.83
CA SER A 69 14.68 1.74 -9.42
C SER A 69 15.05 1.96 -10.89
N ASN A 70 14.23 2.66 -11.67
CA ASN A 70 14.54 2.96 -13.07
C ASN A 70 15.77 3.87 -13.19
N LEU A 71 15.84 4.92 -12.38
CA LEU A 71 16.94 5.87 -12.37
C LEU A 71 18.26 5.18 -11.99
N VAL A 72 18.26 4.44 -10.88
CA VAL A 72 19.45 3.72 -10.41
C VAL A 72 19.87 2.61 -11.39
N ALA A 73 18.92 1.89 -11.98
CA ALA A 73 19.21 0.88 -12.99
C ALA A 73 19.92 1.47 -14.21
N PHE A 74 19.50 2.67 -14.64
CA PHE A 74 20.11 3.39 -15.76
C PHE A 74 21.53 3.84 -15.43
N GLU A 75 21.73 4.46 -14.27
CA GLU A 75 23.04 4.98 -13.82
C GLU A 75 24.06 3.86 -13.63
N GLN A 76 23.66 2.80 -12.93
CA GLN A 76 24.55 1.68 -12.58
C GLN A 76 24.61 0.60 -13.67
N LYS A 77 23.80 0.71 -14.74
CA LYS A 77 23.68 -0.27 -15.84
C LYS A 77 23.38 -1.69 -15.34
N VAL A 78 22.52 -1.82 -14.33
CA VAL A 78 22.09 -3.10 -13.75
C VAL A 78 20.64 -3.41 -14.11
N ALA A 79 20.26 -4.69 -14.02
CA ALA A 79 18.88 -5.09 -14.23
C ALA A 79 17.97 -4.52 -13.13
N ARG A 80 16.93 -3.79 -13.53
CA ARG A 80 15.93 -3.20 -12.63
C ARG A 80 15.32 -4.20 -11.66
N GLN A 81 15.08 -5.44 -12.10
CA GLN A 81 14.45 -6.46 -11.27
C GLN A 81 15.22 -6.69 -9.97
N HIS A 82 16.55 -6.68 -10.02
CA HIS A 82 17.38 -6.84 -8.83
C HIS A 82 17.20 -5.71 -7.81
N LEU A 83 16.96 -4.48 -8.27
CA LEU A 83 16.70 -3.33 -7.40
C LEU A 83 15.30 -3.43 -6.77
N LEU A 84 14.31 -3.83 -7.56
CA LEU A 84 12.95 -4.05 -7.05
C LEU A 84 12.93 -5.16 -5.98
N ASP A 85 13.66 -6.25 -6.18
CA ASP A 85 13.76 -7.34 -5.21
C ASP A 85 14.37 -6.84 -3.87
N LYS A 86 15.38 -5.96 -3.93
CA LYS A 86 15.94 -5.30 -2.74
C LYS A 86 14.93 -4.42 -2.02
N ILE A 87 14.16 -3.60 -2.76
CA ILE A 87 13.12 -2.75 -2.17
C ILE A 87 12.05 -3.62 -1.49
N TRP A 88 11.54 -4.64 -2.19
CA TRP A 88 10.53 -5.52 -1.63
C TRP A 88 11.03 -6.27 -0.40
N SER A 89 12.29 -6.72 -0.39
CA SER A 89 12.90 -7.31 0.81
C SER A 89 12.99 -6.33 1.99
N TYR A 90 13.27 -5.05 1.73
CA TYR A 90 13.25 -4.03 2.77
C TYR A 90 11.84 -3.77 3.30
N LEU A 91 10.85 -3.66 2.42
CA LEU A 91 9.43 -3.47 2.79
C LEU A 91 8.89 -4.70 3.52
N ASP A 92 9.34 -5.90 3.17
CA ASP A 92 8.99 -7.15 3.85
C ASP A 92 9.38 -7.10 5.33
N GLY A 93 10.63 -6.73 5.64
CA GLY A 93 11.09 -6.58 7.02
C GLY A 93 10.35 -5.48 7.80
N LEU A 94 9.83 -4.46 7.11
CA LEU A 94 9.06 -3.37 7.72
C LEU A 94 7.60 -3.74 7.99
N LEU A 95 6.96 -4.45 7.06
CA LEU A 95 5.50 -4.64 7.02
C LEU A 95 5.07 -6.03 7.50
N CYS A 96 5.91 -7.05 7.35
CA CYS A 96 5.63 -8.43 7.78
C CYS A 96 6.15 -8.70 9.20
N THR A 97 5.75 -7.89 10.17
CA THR A 97 6.24 -8.00 11.55
C THR A 97 5.50 -9.03 12.41
N SER A 98 4.26 -9.37 12.07
CA SER A 98 3.48 -10.37 12.81
C SER A 98 2.33 -10.88 11.97
N GLY A 99 2.05 -12.18 11.99
CA GLY A 99 0.87 -12.80 11.36
C GLY A 99 0.65 -12.48 9.87
N ASP A 100 -0.53 -12.81 9.38
CA ASP A 100 -0.85 -12.66 7.96
C ASP A 100 -1.43 -11.26 7.64
N VAL A 101 -1.25 -10.85 6.37
CA VAL A 101 -1.71 -9.58 5.83
C VAL A 101 -2.35 -9.82 4.46
N GLU A 102 -3.51 -9.23 4.19
CA GLU A 102 -4.12 -9.29 2.87
C GLU A 102 -3.44 -8.30 1.93
N CYS A 103 -2.99 -8.76 0.76
CA CYS A 103 -2.21 -7.94 -0.16
C CYS A 103 -2.89 -7.79 -1.52
N GLY A 104 -2.80 -6.59 -2.10
CA GLY A 104 -3.12 -6.36 -3.51
C GLY A 104 -2.14 -7.09 -4.43
N GLU A 105 -2.56 -7.33 -5.68
CA GLU A 105 -1.81 -8.15 -6.65
C GLU A 105 -0.37 -7.64 -6.92
N ASP A 106 -0.17 -6.32 -6.85
CA ASP A 106 1.13 -5.69 -7.12
C ASP A 106 2.07 -5.66 -5.89
N VAL A 107 1.63 -6.16 -4.74
CA VAL A 107 2.40 -6.15 -3.49
C VAL A 107 3.12 -7.49 -3.31
N ARG A 108 4.45 -7.44 -3.19
CA ARG A 108 5.30 -8.64 -3.09
C ARG A 108 5.95 -8.74 -1.71
N LEU A 109 5.19 -9.22 -0.74
CA LEU A 109 5.67 -9.49 0.62
C LEU A 109 5.43 -10.95 1.00
N SER A 110 6.26 -11.49 1.88
CA SER A 110 6.23 -12.89 2.32
C SER A 110 4.99 -13.24 3.15
N CYS A 111 4.43 -12.28 3.90
CA CYS A 111 3.23 -12.45 4.71
C CYS A 111 1.91 -12.25 3.94
N CYS A 112 1.99 -12.07 2.61
CA CYS A 112 0.83 -11.78 1.78
C CYS A 112 -0.10 -12.98 1.63
N LYS A 113 -1.37 -12.76 1.98
CA LYS A 113 -2.50 -13.58 1.58
C LYS A 113 -3.28 -12.91 0.46
N GLN A 114 -4.17 -13.69 -0.14
CA GLN A 114 -5.11 -13.21 -1.16
C GLN A 114 -5.86 -11.96 -0.66
N CYS A 115 -6.01 -10.97 -1.53
CA CYS A 115 -6.74 -9.74 -1.27
C CYS A 115 -8.20 -10.05 -0.89
N GLY A 116 -8.61 -9.63 0.31
CA GLY A 116 -9.99 -9.62 0.77
C GLY A 116 -10.41 -8.20 1.16
N ASP A 117 -11.30 -8.09 2.16
CA ASP A 117 -11.86 -6.80 2.58
C ASP A 117 -10.79 -5.85 3.14
N ALA A 118 -9.76 -6.36 3.83
CA ALA A 118 -8.75 -5.51 4.46
C ALA A 118 -7.82 -4.89 3.40
N CYS A 119 -7.46 -5.67 2.38
CA CYS A 119 -6.75 -5.17 1.20
C CYS A 119 -7.58 -4.14 0.42
N MET A 120 -8.89 -4.38 0.27
CA MET A 120 -9.82 -3.42 -0.34
C MET A 120 -9.90 -2.11 0.46
N LEU A 121 -9.98 -2.22 1.78
CA LEU A 121 -9.93 -1.06 2.69
C LEU A 121 -8.61 -0.29 2.53
N ALA A 122 -7.47 -0.98 2.48
CA ALA A 122 -6.16 -0.37 2.24
C ALA A 122 -6.15 0.45 0.94
N THR A 123 -6.75 -0.10 -0.11
CA THR A 123 -6.87 0.55 -1.42
C THR A 123 -7.67 1.84 -1.33
N VAL A 124 -8.86 1.78 -0.73
CA VAL A 124 -9.76 2.94 -0.61
C VAL A 124 -9.15 4.03 0.26
N VAL A 125 -8.57 3.66 1.40
CA VAL A 125 -7.90 4.55 2.34
C VAL A 125 -6.70 5.23 1.69
N GLY A 126 -5.89 4.48 0.93
CA GLY A 126 -4.75 5.00 0.18
C GLY A 126 -5.19 5.97 -0.91
N LEU A 127 -6.19 5.61 -1.72
CA LEU A 127 -6.75 6.51 -2.73
C LEU A 127 -7.34 7.79 -2.13
N ALA A 128 -7.86 7.72 -0.90
CA ALA A 128 -8.40 8.85 -0.17
C ALA A 128 -7.32 9.70 0.54
N HIS A 129 -6.04 9.26 0.53
CA HIS A 129 -4.96 9.85 1.31
C HIS A 129 -5.31 9.98 2.81
N LEU A 130 -5.90 8.93 3.39
CA LEU A 130 -6.30 8.91 4.79
C LEU A 130 -5.29 8.10 5.62
N GLY A 131 -4.36 8.76 6.29
CA GLY A 131 -3.40 8.08 7.15
C GLY A 131 -2.21 8.96 7.48
N VAL A 132 -1.25 8.38 8.18
CA VAL A 132 0.04 9.03 8.42
C VAL A 132 0.95 8.78 7.23
N GLU A 133 1.39 9.83 6.56
CA GLU A 133 2.34 9.71 5.45
C GLU A 133 3.76 9.49 5.97
N VAL A 134 4.45 8.52 5.39
CA VAL A 134 5.85 8.19 5.67
C VAL A 134 6.61 8.16 4.35
N ASP A 135 7.48 9.13 4.15
CA ASP A 135 8.34 9.18 2.97
C ASP A 135 9.54 8.23 3.14
N LEU A 136 9.61 7.22 2.27
CA LEU A 136 10.69 6.24 2.24
C LEU A 136 11.66 6.47 1.06
N ARG A 137 11.45 7.50 0.22
CA ARG A 137 12.23 7.68 -1.02
C ARG A 137 13.73 7.80 -0.76
N ASP A 138 14.13 8.63 0.20
CA ASP A 138 15.56 8.80 0.52
C ASP A 138 16.18 7.55 1.13
N LYS A 139 15.39 6.80 1.93
CA LYS A 139 15.82 5.52 2.48
C LYS A 139 16.01 4.47 1.38
N ILE A 140 15.11 4.45 0.38
CA ILE A 140 15.19 3.56 -0.78
C ILE A 140 16.37 3.93 -1.68
N ARG A 141 16.61 5.23 -1.95
CA ARG A 141 17.81 5.68 -2.69
C ARG A 141 19.09 5.20 -2.01
N SER A 142 19.20 5.42 -0.70
CA SER A 142 20.34 4.98 0.10
C SER A 142 20.52 3.47 0.07
N LEU A 143 19.43 2.69 0.15
CA LEU A 143 19.45 1.22 0.08
C LEU A 143 20.00 0.71 -1.25
N LEU A 144 19.67 1.41 -2.35
CA LEU A 144 20.10 1.02 -3.70
C LEU A 144 21.48 1.58 -4.08
N GLY A 145 22.13 2.32 -3.18
CA GLY A 145 23.43 2.94 -3.45
C GLY A 145 23.36 4.12 -4.43
N GLY A 146 22.21 4.78 -4.54
CA GLY A 146 22.11 6.09 -5.17
C GLY A 146 22.49 7.15 -4.14
N GLU A 147 23.63 7.82 -4.31
CA GLU A 147 23.97 9.00 -3.51
C GLU A 147 23.04 10.17 -3.89
N SER A 148 22.73 11.01 -2.89
CA SER A 148 21.74 12.10 -2.94
C SER A 148 22.20 13.32 -3.71
#